data_AF-A0A382U4B4-F1
#
_entry.id   AF-A0A382U4B4-F1
#
_cell.length_a   1.000
_cell.length_b   1.000
_cell.length_c   1.000
_cell.angle_alpha   90.00
_cell.angle_beta   90.00
_cell.angle_gamma   90.00
#
_symmetry.space_group_name_H-M   'P 1'
#
loop_
_entity.id
_entity.type
_entity.pdbx_description
1 polymer ?
#
loop_
_entity_poly.entity_id
_entity_poly.type
_entity_poly.pdbx_seq_one_letter_code
_entity_poly.pdbx_strand_id
1 'polypeptide(L)'
;MKHLLYLKDLNQETINQILDTADNFLDHENQPFGSENILEHKTLANLFFEPSTRTRSTFEIASKKLGADVINIDEEHSSRTKGETLIDTIKTLEAMGISYFVIRNKQGGIFKKIINSIEKGTHLISAGESHISHPTQGLLDLVTIKRNKKSFTNIKVAILGDISHSRVTRSLYEGLQIMNTGKIILISPIEYKPDMSIFKSAAYTDNINQGLKNADVVVTLR
;
A
#
# COMPACT_ATOMS: atom_id res chain seq x y z
N MET A 1 5.57 -11.10 -9.90
CA MET A 1 4.56 -10.01 -9.86
C MET A 1 5.01 -8.88 -10.78
N LYS A 2 4.13 -8.32 -11.63
CA LYS A 2 4.48 -7.20 -12.56
C LYS A 2 4.19 -5.81 -11.97
N HIS A 3 3.01 -5.62 -11.39
CA HIS A 3 2.58 -4.38 -10.75
C HIS A 3 2.06 -4.66 -9.34
N LEU A 4 2.13 -3.69 -8.44
CA LEU A 4 1.52 -3.72 -7.11
C LEU A 4 0.51 -2.57 -7.01
N LEU A 5 -0.75 -2.84 -7.36
CA LEU A 5 -1.79 -1.80 -7.48
C LEU A 5 -2.86 -1.91 -6.39
N TYR A 6 -3.32 -3.13 -6.13
CA TYR A 6 -4.34 -3.46 -5.14
C TYR A 6 -3.98 -4.78 -4.45
N LEU A 7 -4.34 -4.95 -3.16
CA LEU A 7 -4.06 -6.21 -2.46
C LEU A 7 -4.99 -7.34 -2.90
N LYS A 8 -6.25 -7.03 -3.20
CA LYS A 8 -7.20 -7.99 -3.77
C LYS A 8 -6.74 -8.68 -5.07
N ASP A 9 -5.74 -8.13 -5.77
CA ASP A 9 -5.18 -8.71 -6.99
C ASP A 9 -4.05 -9.71 -6.68
N LEU A 10 -3.65 -9.85 -5.41
CA LEU A 10 -2.62 -10.78 -4.95
C LEU A 10 -3.28 -12.03 -4.33
N ASN A 11 -2.58 -13.15 -4.43
CA ASN A 11 -2.94 -14.36 -3.68
C ASN A 11 -2.15 -14.44 -2.36
N GLN A 12 -2.57 -15.35 -1.49
CA GLN A 12 -1.97 -15.54 -0.16
C GLN A 12 -0.47 -15.87 -0.23
N GLU A 13 -0.07 -16.68 -1.21
CA GLU A 13 1.34 -17.05 -1.42
C GLU A 13 2.20 -15.82 -1.76
N THR A 14 1.73 -14.98 -2.69
CA THR A 14 2.45 -13.76 -3.09
C THR A 14 2.56 -12.78 -1.93
N ILE A 15 1.49 -12.60 -1.14
CA ILE A 15 1.57 -11.77 0.06
C ILE A 15 2.60 -12.35 1.02
N ASN A 16 2.55 -13.64 1.34
CA ASN A 16 3.53 -14.28 2.22
C ASN A 16 4.97 -14.08 1.73
N GLN A 17 5.24 -14.32 0.45
CA GLN A 17 6.56 -14.10 -0.15
C GLN A 17 7.03 -12.65 0.05
N ILE A 18 6.17 -11.65 -0.14
CA ILE A 18 6.50 -10.24 0.11
C ILE A 18 6.83 -10.02 1.59
N LEU A 19 6.01 -10.53 2.52
CA LEU A 19 6.22 -10.36 3.95
C LEU A 19 7.52 -11.04 4.42
N ASP A 20 7.79 -12.25 3.94
CA ASP A 20 9.00 -13.01 4.26
C ASP A 20 10.25 -12.33 3.67
N THR A 21 10.14 -11.84 2.43
CA THR A 21 11.23 -11.07 1.79
C THR A 21 11.53 -9.78 2.56
N ALA A 22 10.50 -9.12 3.11
CA ALA A 22 10.70 -7.91 3.90
C ALA A 22 11.51 -8.15 5.19
N ASP A 23 11.44 -9.35 5.77
CA ASP A 23 12.24 -9.72 6.94
C ASP A 23 13.74 -9.90 6.60
N ASN A 24 14.07 -10.25 5.36
CA ASN A 24 15.47 -10.37 4.92
C ASN A 24 16.21 -9.02 4.87
N PHE A 25 15.49 -7.90 4.83
CA PHE A 25 16.06 -6.55 4.81
C PHE A 25 16.24 -5.95 6.21
N LEU A 26 16.04 -6.74 7.27
CA LEU A 26 16.21 -6.31 8.66
C LEU A 26 17.29 -7.12 9.36
N ASP A 27 18.02 -6.49 10.28
CA ASP A 27 18.90 -7.20 11.21
C ASP A 27 18.14 -7.75 12.43
N HIS A 28 18.89 -8.33 13.36
CA HIS A 28 18.40 -8.90 14.60
C HIS A 28 17.75 -7.87 15.55
N GLU A 29 18.03 -6.58 15.37
CA GLU A 29 17.40 -5.47 16.09
C GLU A 29 16.23 -4.85 15.33
N ASN A 30 15.80 -5.49 14.23
CA ASN A 30 14.81 -4.99 13.28
C ASN A 30 15.20 -3.65 12.63
N GLN A 31 16.49 -3.33 12.56
CA GLN A 31 16.97 -2.17 11.81
C GLN A 31 17.21 -2.57 10.35
N PRO A 32 16.95 -1.67 9.38
CA PRO A 32 17.15 -2.02 7.99
C PRO A 32 18.64 -2.19 7.70
N PHE A 33 19.02 -3.42 7.34
CA PHE A 33 20.40 -3.88 7.18
C PHE A 33 20.62 -4.43 5.77
N GLY A 34 21.87 -4.40 5.31
CA GLY A 34 22.25 -4.76 3.96
C GLY A 34 22.01 -3.62 2.97
N SER A 35 23.08 -3.22 2.28
CA SER A 35 22.96 -2.53 0.99
C SER A 35 23.18 -3.60 -0.05
N GLU A 36 22.10 -4.29 -0.40
CA GLU A 36 22.13 -5.15 -1.56
C GLU A 36 21.94 -4.22 -2.76
N ASN A 37 22.93 -4.14 -3.64
CA ASN A 37 22.89 -3.43 -4.92
C ASN A 37 21.93 -4.12 -5.93
N ILE A 38 20.81 -4.68 -5.45
CA ILE A 38 19.83 -5.45 -6.25
C ILE A 38 19.29 -4.59 -7.40
N LEU A 39 19.11 -3.30 -7.15
CA LEU A 39 18.57 -2.35 -8.10
C LEU A 39 19.65 -1.42 -8.69
N GLU A 40 20.92 -1.84 -8.67
CA GLU A 40 22.00 -1.10 -9.31
C GLU A 40 21.69 -0.88 -10.80
N HIS A 41 21.98 0.33 -11.28
CA HIS A 41 21.65 0.81 -12.63
C HIS A 41 20.15 0.82 -12.95
N LYS A 42 19.26 0.71 -11.95
CA LYS A 42 17.83 0.96 -12.11
C LYS A 42 17.50 2.35 -11.61
N THR A 43 16.60 3.02 -12.32
CA THR A 43 16.02 4.29 -11.89
C THR A 43 14.55 4.08 -11.52
N LEU A 44 14.17 4.58 -10.35
CA LEU A 44 12.79 4.61 -9.86
C LEU A 44 12.28 6.05 -9.85
N ALA A 45 11.10 6.27 -10.45
CA ALA A 45 10.42 7.55 -10.44
C ALA A 45 9.28 7.55 -9.42
N ASN A 46 9.38 8.45 -8.44
CA ASN A 46 8.32 8.78 -7.50
C ASN A 46 7.44 9.89 -8.12
N LEU A 47 6.19 9.56 -8.45
CA LEU A 47 5.20 10.49 -9.01
C LEU A 47 4.11 10.77 -7.96
N PHE A 48 4.26 11.85 -7.19
CA PHE A 48 3.35 12.18 -6.08
C PHE A 48 2.49 13.41 -6.42
N PHE A 49 1.25 13.15 -6.87
CA PHE A 49 0.24 14.19 -7.19
C PHE A 49 -0.78 14.39 -6.06
N GLU A 50 -0.38 14.02 -4.85
CA GLU A 50 -1.05 14.31 -3.60
C GLU A 50 0.05 14.41 -2.54
N PRO A 51 0.07 15.47 -1.71
CA PRO A 51 1.13 15.65 -0.71
C PRO A 51 1.30 14.43 0.20
N SER A 52 2.53 13.90 0.29
CA SER A 52 2.87 12.86 1.26
C SER A 52 4.36 12.74 1.53
N THR A 53 4.83 13.48 2.52
CA THR A 53 6.24 13.44 2.94
C THR A 53 6.66 12.04 3.38
N ARG A 54 5.90 11.41 4.29
CA ARG A 54 6.28 10.11 4.85
C ARG A 54 6.39 9.03 3.78
N THR A 55 5.35 8.83 2.98
CA THR A 55 5.31 7.77 1.98
C THR A 55 6.38 7.98 0.91
N ARG A 56 6.54 9.22 0.41
CA ARG A 56 7.57 9.54 -0.59
C ARG A 56 8.97 9.29 -0.05
N SER A 57 9.28 9.80 1.15
CA SER A 57 10.59 9.61 1.79
C SER A 57 10.91 8.13 2.04
N THR A 58 9.93 7.31 2.45
CA THR A 58 10.15 5.87 2.65
C THR A 58 10.52 5.17 1.33
N PHE A 59 9.82 5.45 0.23
CA PHE A 59 10.16 4.87 -1.07
C PHE A 59 11.52 5.34 -1.59
N GLU A 60 11.85 6.62 -1.40
CA GLU A 60 13.15 7.16 -1.77
C GLU A 60 14.28 6.50 -0.97
N ILE A 61 14.14 6.38 0.36
CA ILE A 61 15.13 5.72 1.21
C ILE A 61 15.29 4.25 0.84
N ALA A 62 14.18 3.52 0.65
CA ALA A 62 14.21 2.11 0.30
C ALA A 62 14.91 1.88 -1.05
N SER A 63 14.56 2.67 -2.07
CA SER A 63 15.17 2.57 -3.40
C SER A 63 16.68 2.84 -3.36
N LYS A 64 17.11 3.90 -2.66
CA LYS A 64 18.53 4.24 -2.50
C LYS A 64 19.31 3.16 -1.74
N LYS A 65 18.72 2.57 -0.70
CA LYS A 65 19.35 1.46 0.04
C LYS A 65 19.58 0.22 -0.84
N LEU A 66 18.71 0.01 -1.82
CA LEU A 66 18.81 -1.07 -2.81
C LEU A 66 19.72 -0.74 -4.02
N GLY A 67 20.38 0.43 -4.01
CA GLY A 67 21.31 0.86 -5.06
C GLY A 67 20.65 1.53 -6.28
N ALA A 68 19.36 1.86 -6.22
CA ALA A 68 18.66 2.52 -7.32
C ALA A 68 18.87 4.05 -7.32
N ASP A 69 18.90 4.63 -8.52
CA ASP A 69 18.71 6.07 -8.71
C ASP A 69 17.24 6.43 -8.49
N VAL A 70 16.98 7.60 -7.90
CA VAL A 70 15.61 8.06 -7.60
C VAL A 70 15.36 9.42 -8.22
N ILE A 71 14.26 9.52 -8.97
CA ILE A 71 13.72 10.76 -9.50
C ILE A 71 12.42 11.06 -8.77
N ASN A 72 12.30 12.26 -8.21
CA ASN A 72 11.07 12.73 -7.56
C ASN A 72 10.38 13.76 -8.46
N ILE A 73 9.10 13.54 -8.74
CA ILE A 73 8.24 14.46 -9.49
C ILE A 73 7.00 14.73 -8.66
N ASP A 74 6.85 15.98 -8.24
CA ASP A 74 5.73 16.46 -7.44
C ASP A 74 4.83 17.39 -8.28
N GLU A 75 3.53 17.47 -7.94
CA GLU A 75 2.51 18.24 -8.70
C GLU A 75 2.94 19.70 -8.96
N GLU A 76 3.51 20.37 -7.96
CA GLU A 76 3.95 21.77 -8.03
C GLU A 76 5.13 22.02 -8.98
N HIS A 77 5.96 21.01 -9.23
CA HIS A 77 7.15 21.11 -10.08
C HIS A 77 7.01 20.33 -11.41
N SER A 78 5.89 19.64 -11.60
CA SER A 78 5.64 18.83 -12.80
C SER A 78 5.10 19.66 -13.97
N SER A 79 5.44 19.26 -15.19
CA SER A 79 4.89 19.79 -16.44
C SER A 79 3.36 19.73 -16.58
N ARG A 80 2.64 19.12 -15.62
CA ARG A 80 1.16 19.15 -15.57
C ARG A 80 0.60 20.56 -15.45
N THR A 81 1.37 21.54 -14.95
CA THR A 81 0.99 22.96 -15.01
C THR A 81 0.83 23.46 -16.45
N LYS A 82 1.43 22.77 -17.43
CA LYS A 82 1.28 23.03 -18.87
C LYS A 82 0.23 22.13 -19.55
N GLY A 83 -0.58 21.39 -18.78
CA GLY A 83 -1.66 20.53 -19.30
C GLY A 83 -1.27 19.09 -19.62
N GLU A 84 -0.04 18.66 -19.27
CA GLU A 84 0.44 17.30 -19.51
C GLU A 84 -0.33 16.26 -18.66
N THR A 85 -0.69 15.11 -19.27
CA THR A 85 -1.38 14.04 -18.53
C THR A 85 -0.39 13.15 -17.78
N LEU A 86 -0.86 12.41 -16.77
CA LEU A 86 -0.01 11.41 -16.09
C LEU A 86 0.58 10.39 -17.07
N ILE A 87 -0.18 10.00 -18.09
CA ILE A 87 0.27 9.02 -19.08
C ILE A 87 1.41 9.61 -19.92
N ASP A 88 1.31 10.87 -20.32
CA ASP A 88 2.37 11.54 -21.09
C ASP A 88 3.66 11.67 -20.27
N THR A 89 3.53 11.96 -18.97
CA THR A 89 4.68 12.01 -18.06
C THR A 89 5.32 10.64 -17.91
N ILE A 90 4.53 9.57 -17.73
CA ILE A 90 5.08 8.20 -17.67
C ILE A 90 5.80 7.86 -18.98
N LYS A 91 5.19 8.12 -20.15
CA LYS A 91 5.80 7.85 -21.46
C LYS A 91 7.09 8.63 -21.70
N THR A 92 7.14 9.88 -21.25
CA THR A 92 8.36 10.69 -21.33
C THR A 92 9.49 10.07 -20.52
N LEU A 93 9.18 9.59 -19.31
CA LEU A 93 10.15 8.94 -18.43
C LEU A 93 10.55 7.54 -18.93
N GLU A 94 9.62 6.78 -19.52
CA GLU A 94 9.89 5.51 -20.21
C GLU A 94 10.90 5.74 -21.35
N ALA A 95 10.71 6.78 -22.17
CA ALA A 95 11.65 7.14 -23.23
C ALA A 95 13.04 7.55 -22.73
N MET A 96 13.15 7.97 -21.46
CA MET A 96 14.43 8.23 -20.78
C MET A 96 15.04 6.98 -20.13
N GLY A 97 14.42 5.81 -20.28
CA GLY A 97 14.91 4.52 -19.76
C GLY A 97 14.39 4.14 -18.38
N ILE A 98 13.41 4.85 -17.82
CA ILE A 98 12.85 4.59 -16.50
C ILE A 98 11.75 3.54 -16.61
N SER A 99 11.84 2.49 -15.80
CA SER A 99 10.89 1.36 -15.83
C SER A 99 10.13 1.13 -14.53
N TYR A 100 10.48 1.81 -13.42
CA TYR A 100 9.80 1.66 -12.13
C TYR A 100 9.14 2.97 -11.71
N PHE A 101 7.82 2.93 -11.50
CA PHE A 101 7.04 4.10 -11.10
C PHE A 101 6.28 3.84 -9.80
N VAL A 102 6.53 4.66 -8.80
CA VAL A 102 5.74 4.74 -7.57
C VAL A 102 4.78 5.90 -7.73
N ILE A 103 3.48 5.62 -7.75
CA ILE A 103 2.47 6.63 -8.09
C ILE A 103 1.53 6.83 -6.91
N ARG A 104 1.32 8.11 -6.56
CA ARG A 104 0.24 8.53 -5.67
C ARG A 104 -0.63 9.57 -6.36
N ASN A 105 -1.94 9.35 -6.37
CA ASN A 105 -2.86 10.23 -7.08
C ASN A 105 -4.23 10.33 -6.40
N LYS A 106 -4.82 11.52 -6.43
CA LYS A 106 -6.18 11.82 -5.92
C LYS A 106 -7.29 11.26 -6.82
N GLN A 107 -6.99 10.96 -8.09
CA GLN A 107 -7.96 10.44 -9.05
C GLN A 107 -8.19 8.94 -8.86
N GLY A 108 -9.44 8.56 -8.55
CA GLY A 108 -9.87 7.17 -8.54
C GLY A 108 -9.96 6.56 -9.95
N GLY A 109 -9.61 5.29 -10.06
CA GLY A 109 -9.56 4.54 -11.32
C GLY A 109 -8.34 4.87 -12.20
N ILE A 110 -7.35 5.61 -11.70
CA ILE A 110 -6.19 6.04 -12.49
C ILE A 110 -5.35 4.85 -12.93
N PHE A 111 -5.15 3.87 -12.05
CA PHE A 111 -4.31 2.71 -12.33
C PHE A 111 -4.89 1.84 -13.46
N LYS A 112 -6.22 1.72 -13.52
CA LYS A 112 -6.92 1.03 -14.61
C LYS A 112 -6.76 1.73 -15.96
N LYS A 113 -6.61 3.06 -15.97
CA LYS A 113 -6.41 3.83 -17.21
C LYS A 113 -4.98 3.69 -17.71
N ILE A 114 -3.98 3.80 -16.82
CA ILE A 114 -2.58 3.80 -17.22
C ILE A 114 -2.06 2.43 -17.64
N ILE A 115 -2.58 1.33 -17.07
CA ILE A 115 -2.02 -0.01 -17.29
C ILE A 115 -2.02 -0.46 -18.76
N ASN A 116 -2.96 0.06 -19.56
CA ASN A 116 -3.06 -0.24 -20.99
C ASN A 116 -2.23 0.69 -21.88
N SER A 117 -1.59 1.71 -21.31
CA SER A 117 -0.86 2.77 -22.04
C SER A 117 0.65 2.77 -21.79
N ILE A 118 1.13 1.93 -20.88
CA ILE A 118 2.54 1.81 -20.50
C ILE A 118 3.25 0.69 -21.27
N GLU A 119 4.57 0.73 -21.30
CA GLU A 119 5.39 -0.30 -21.93
C GLU A 119 5.33 -1.65 -21.19
N LYS A 120 5.68 -2.72 -21.90
CA LYS A 120 5.68 -4.08 -21.32
C LYS A 120 6.66 -4.23 -20.17
N GLY A 121 7.81 -3.53 -20.23
CA GLY A 121 8.85 -3.52 -19.21
C GLY A 121 8.55 -2.62 -18.01
N THR A 122 7.45 -1.89 -18.02
CA THR A 122 7.11 -0.93 -16.97
C THR A 122 6.45 -1.60 -15.77
N HIS A 123 6.89 -1.21 -14.58
CA HIS A 123 6.45 -1.66 -13.29
C HIS A 123 5.82 -0.50 -12.52
N LEU A 124 4.63 -0.76 -11.96
CA LEU A 124 3.85 0.25 -11.26
C LEU A 124 3.64 -0.18 -9.82
N ILE A 125 3.90 0.73 -8.88
CA ILE A 125 3.66 0.55 -7.45
C ILE A 125 2.71 1.65 -6.99
N SER A 126 1.56 1.27 -6.45
CA SER A 126 0.60 2.22 -5.88
C SER A 126 1.04 2.65 -4.47
N ALA A 127 1.35 3.94 -4.34
CA ALA A 127 1.55 4.62 -3.06
C ALA A 127 0.27 5.31 -2.54
N GLY A 128 -0.88 4.99 -3.14
CA GLY A 128 -2.19 5.50 -2.78
C GLY A 128 -3.01 5.93 -4.00
N GLU A 129 -4.23 5.44 -4.09
CA GLU A 129 -5.24 5.86 -5.06
C GLU A 129 -6.46 6.43 -4.36
N SER A 130 -6.59 7.75 -4.33
CA SER A 130 -7.74 8.44 -3.73
C SER A 130 -8.12 7.83 -2.37
N HIS A 131 -9.40 7.51 -2.14
CA HIS A 131 -9.92 6.72 -1.01
C HIS A 131 -10.02 5.21 -1.32
N ILE A 132 -9.54 4.74 -2.48
CA ILE A 132 -9.78 3.39 -2.99
C ILE A 132 -8.78 2.38 -2.41
N SER A 133 -7.49 2.69 -2.41
CA SER A 133 -6.46 1.71 -2.00
C SER A 133 -5.15 2.35 -1.58
N HIS A 134 -4.42 1.67 -0.71
CA HIS A 134 -3.02 1.90 -0.37
C HIS A 134 -2.33 0.55 -0.07
N PRO A 135 -1.99 -0.24 -1.10
CA PRO A 135 -1.58 -1.63 -0.91
C PRO A 135 -0.31 -1.79 -0.07
N THR A 136 0.66 -0.89 -0.22
CA THR A 136 1.90 -0.93 0.56
C THR A 136 1.70 -0.64 2.05
N GLN A 137 0.72 0.21 2.41
CA GLN A 137 0.34 0.39 3.82
C GLN A 137 -0.34 -0.86 4.36
N GLY A 138 -1.24 -1.49 3.58
CA GLY A 138 -1.84 -2.77 3.96
C GLY A 138 -0.79 -3.86 4.18
N LEU A 139 0.22 -3.97 3.31
CA LEU A 139 1.34 -4.92 3.49
C LEU A 139 2.17 -4.60 4.74
N LEU A 140 2.42 -3.32 5.04
CA LEU A 140 3.10 -2.91 6.26
C LEU A 140 2.33 -3.32 7.52
N ASP A 141 1.00 -3.18 7.50
CA ASP A 141 0.16 -3.61 8.62
C ASP A 141 0.19 -5.14 8.76
N LEU A 142 0.10 -5.87 7.64
CA LEU A 142 0.18 -7.34 7.62
C LEU A 142 1.53 -7.87 8.12
N VAL A 143 2.66 -7.29 7.71
CA VAL A 143 3.98 -7.75 8.18
C VAL A 143 4.11 -7.54 9.68
N THR A 144 3.60 -6.42 10.20
CA THR A 144 3.58 -6.13 11.64
C THR A 144 2.75 -7.17 12.41
N ILE A 145 1.58 -7.52 11.89
CA ILE A 145 0.72 -8.57 12.48
C ILE A 145 1.44 -9.93 12.43
N LYS A 146 2.01 -10.32 11.28
CA LYS A 146 2.71 -11.60 11.10
C LYS A 146 3.87 -11.74 12.08
N ARG A 147 4.69 -10.70 12.26
CA ARG A 147 5.81 -10.69 13.22
C ARG A 147 5.36 -10.92 14.66
N ASN A 148 4.23 -10.34 15.07
CA ASN A 148 3.75 -10.41 16.45
C ASN A 148 2.88 -11.64 16.73
N LYS A 149 2.11 -12.12 15.76
CA LYS A 149 1.10 -13.17 15.95
C LYS A 149 1.44 -14.49 15.27
N LYS A 150 2.42 -14.51 14.36
CA LYS A 150 2.89 -15.67 13.57
C LYS A 150 1.87 -16.28 12.60
N SER A 151 0.57 -16.22 12.93
CA SER A 151 -0.53 -16.69 12.08
C SER A 151 -1.70 -15.71 12.11
N PHE A 152 -2.46 -15.68 11.02
CA PHE A 152 -3.67 -14.89 10.86
C PHE A 152 -4.94 -15.70 11.21
N THR A 153 -4.92 -17.03 11.09
CA THR A 153 -6.13 -17.87 11.09
C THR A 153 -6.89 -17.91 12.41
N ASN A 154 -6.21 -17.69 13.54
CA ASN A 154 -6.80 -17.82 14.87
C ASN A 154 -6.82 -16.50 15.65
N ILE A 155 -6.64 -15.36 14.97
CA ILE A 155 -6.64 -14.05 15.63
C ILE A 155 -7.88 -13.24 15.30
N LYS A 156 -8.29 -12.41 16.26
CA LYS A 156 -9.27 -11.35 16.08
C LYS A 156 -8.55 -10.00 15.85
N VAL A 157 -8.78 -9.41 14.69
CA VAL A 157 -8.33 -8.05 14.36
C VAL A 157 -9.49 -7.06 14.48
N ALA A 158 -9.34 -6.08 15.34
CA ALA A 158 -10.28 -4.97 15.51
C ALA A 158 -9.73 -3.70 14.85
N ILE A 159 -10.53 -3.07 13.99
CA ILE A 159 -10.19 -1.81 13.32
C ILE A 159 -11.14 -0.73 13.84
N LEU A 160 -10.59 0.34 14.41
CA LEU A 160 -11.32 1.39 15.14
C LEU A 160 -11.05 2.77 14.55
N GLY A 161 -12.11 3.53 14.19
CA GLY A 161 -12.01 4.95 13.83
C GLY A 161 -12.93 5.36 12.66
N ASP A 162 -12.51 6.32 11.82
CA ASP A 162 -13.26 6.69 10.60
C ASP A 162 -13.04 5.65 9.49
N ILE A 163 -13.93 4.67 9.43
CA ILE A 163 -13.79 3.53 8.51
C ILE A 163 -14.34 3.87 7.13
N SER A 164 -15.40 4.67 7.03
CA SER A 164 -16.06 4.99 5.75
C SER A 164 -15.15 5.75 4.79
N HIS A 165 -14.19 6.53 5.29
CA HIS A 165 -13.25 7.30 4.46
C HIS A 165 -11.82 6.72 4.41
N SER A 166 -11.57 5.59 5.09
CA SER A 166 -10.21 5.06 5.25
C SER A 166 -9.83 4.06 4.17
N ARG A 167 -9.06 4.54 3.18
CA ARG A 167 -8.38 3.68 2.19
C ARG A 167 -7.45 2.64 2.81
N VAL A 168 -6.85 2.99 3.95
CA VAL A 168 -5.95 2.12 4.71
C VAL A 168 -6.72 0.93 5.25
N THR A 169 -7.90 1.17 5.84
CA THR A 169 -8.78 0.09 6.34
C THR A 169 -9.20 -0.85 5.23
N ARG A 170 -9.54 -0.31 4.06
CA ARG A 170 -9.91 -1.13 2.91
C ARG A 170 -8.77 -2.04 2.48
N SER A 171 -7.56 -1.51 2.31
CA SER A 171 -6.39 -2.33 1.95
C SER A 171 -6.05 -3.36 3.03
N LEU A 172 -6.04 -2.95 4.31
CA LEU A 172 -5.82 -3.89 5.41
C LEU A 172 -6.87 -5.01 5.42
N TYR A 173 -8.15 -4.68 5.29
CA TYR A 173 -9.23 -5.67 5.23
C TYR A 173 -9.04 -6.65 4.06
N GLU A 174 -8.76 -6.17 2.85
CA GLU A 174 -8.47 -7.02 1.69
C GLU A 174 -7.30 -7.98 2.00
N GLY A 175 -6.24 -7.47 2.60
CA GLY A 175 -5.10 -8.26 3.04
C GLY A 175 -5.46 -9.33 4.08
N LEU A 176 -6.18 -8.96 5.13
CA LEU A 176 -6.61 -9.86 6.19
C LEU A 176 -7.52 -10.98 5.66
N GLN A 177 -8.37 -10.67 4.67
CA GLN A 177 -9.19 -11.66 3.98
C GLN A 177 -8.34 -12.68 3.22
N ILE A 178 -7.39 -12.21 2.41
CA ILE A 178 -6.49 -13.09 1.65
C ILE A 178 -5.66 -13.98 2.59
N MET A 179 -5.29 -13.44 3.75
CA MET A 179 -4.56 -14.17 4.78
C MET A 179 -5.43 -15.12 5.62
N ASN A 180 -6.73 -15.26 5.30
CA ASN A 180 -7.70 -16.10 6.01
C ASN A 180 -7.77 -15.77 7.51
N THR A 181 -7.83 -14.49 7.85
CA THR A 181 -7.85 -14.02 9.24
C THR A 181 -9.09 -14.53 9.98
N GLY A 182 -8.91 -15.06 11.19
CA GLY A 182 -9.98 -15.71 11.95
C GLY A 182 -11.21 -14.84 12.19
N LYS A 183 -11.02 -13.62 12.70
CA LYS A 183 -12.12 -12.65 12.86
C LYS A 183 -11.66 -11.23 12.57
N ILE A 184 -12.46 -10.51 11.79
CA ILE A 184 -12.28 -9.07 11.55
C ILE A 184 -13.51 -8.35 12.12
N ILE A 185 -13.28 -7.30 12.91
CA ILE A 185 -14.36 -6.44 13.41
C ILE A 185 -14.04 -4.98 13.15
N LEU A 186 -15.02 -4.27 12.59
CA LEU A 186 -15.01 -2.85 12.32
C LEU A 186 -15.74 -2.15 13.47
N ILE A 187 -15.10 -1.14 14.03
CA ILE A 187 -15.60 -0.38 15.17
C ILE A 187 -15.62 1.09 14.78
N SER A 188 -16.80 1.66 14.61
CA SER A 188 -16.95 3.08 14.34
C SER A 188 -18.31 3.60 14.80
N PRO A 189 -18.43 4.90 15.13
CA PRO A 189 -19.72 5.56 15.24
C PRO A 189 -20.58 5.32 13.99
N ILE A 190 -21.90 5.36 14.15
CA ILE A 190 -22.83 5.07 13.04
C ILE A 190 -22.65 6.02 11.86
N GLU A 191 -22.21 7.26 12.12
CA GLU A 191 -21.89 8.29 11.14
C GLU A 191 -20.68 7.92 10.27
N TYR A 192 -19.77 7.09 10.79
CA TYR A 192 -18.58 6.58 10.12
C TYR A 192 -18.70 5.10 9.77
N LYS A 193 -19.92 4.55 9.77
CA LYS A 193 -20.16 3.17 9.34
C LYS A 193 -19.86 3.06 7.84
N PRO A 194 -19.01 2.12 7.41
CA PRO A 194 -18.73 1.94 5.99
C PRO A 194 -19.88 1.21 5.27
N ASP A 195 -19.84 1.23 3.94
CA ASP A 195 -20.63 0.30 3.14
C ASP A 195 -20.17 -1.14 3.37
N MET A 196 -20.96 -1.90 4.13
CA MET A 196 -20.68 -3.30 4.47
C MET A 196 -20.70 -4.24 3.25
N SER A 197 -21.19 -3.79 2.09
CA SER A 197 -21.07 -4.55 0.84
C SER A 197 -19.60 -4.75 0.42
N ILE A 198 -18.70 -3.86 0.87
CA ILE A 198 -17.25 -3.96 0.68
C ILE A 198 -16.64 -4.91 1.73
N PHE A 199 -17.15 -4.87 2.96
CA PHE A 199 -16.62 -5.56 4.13
C PHE A 199 -17.40 -6.81 4.52
N LYS A 200 -17.80 -7.62 3.52
CA LYS A 200 -18.80 -8.70 3.66
C LYS A 200 -18.55 -9.72 4.77
N SER A 201 -17.29 -10.01 5.11
CA SER A 201 -16.91 -10.99 6.13
C SER A 201 -16.50 -10.36 7.46
N ALA A 202 -16.45 -9.03 7.54
CA ALA A 202 -16.18 -8.34 8.80
C ALA A 202 -17.48 -8.16 9.60
N ALA A 203 -17.38 -8.30 10.91
CA ALA A 203 -18.42 -7.83 11.81
C ALA A 203 -18.34 -6.30 11.96
N TYR A 204 -19.44 -5.68 12.38
CA TYR A 204 -19.50 -4.25 12.69
C TYR A 204 -20.13 -4.02 14.06
N THR A 205 -19.66 -3.02 14.79
CA THR A 205 -20.30 -2.49 16.00
C THR A 205 -19.96 -1.02 16.20
N ASP A 206 -20.88 -0.26 16.78
CA ASP A 206 -20.65 1.09 17.28
C ASP A 206 -20.21 1.12 18.75
N ASN A 207 -20.21 -0.03 19.42
CA ASN A 207 -19.80 -0.18 20.80
C ASN A 207 -18.32 -0.60 20.89
N ILE A 208 -17.46 0.34 21.32
CA ILE A 208 -16.02 0.12 21.45
C ILE A 208 -15.70 -1.04 22.39
N ASN A 209 -16.36 -1.14 23.55
CA ASN A 209 -16.10 -2.20 24.53
C ASN A 209 -16.43 -3.59 23.97
N GLN A 210 -17.55 -3.71 23.28
CA GLN A 210 -17.94 -4.96 22.60
C GLN A 210 -16.96 -5.31 21.47
N GLY A 211 -16.59 -4.31 20.68
CA GLY A 211 -15.67 -4.45 19.55
C GLY A 211 -14.28 -4.92 19.99
N LEU A 212 -13.74 -4.35 21.06
CA LEU A 212 -12.39 -4.65 21.55
C LEU A 212 -12.29 -5.93 22.39
N LYS A 213 -13.41 -6.46 22.91
CA LYS A 213 -13.40 -7.68 23.73
C LYS A 213 -12.66 -8.84 23.04
N ASN A 214 -11.60 -9.35 23.67
CA ASN A 214 -10.75 -10.44 23.15
C ASN A 214 -10.11 -10.14 21.77
N ALA A 215 -9.84 -8.88 21.43
CA ALA A 215 -9.07 -8.55 20.24
C ALA A 215 -7.58 -8.88 20.45
N ASP A 216 -6.98 -9.61 19.50
CA ASP A 216 -5.55 -9.90 19.50
C ASP A 216 -4.73 -8.75 18.93
N VAL A 217 -5.32 -8.03 17.97
CA VAL A 217 -4.74 -6.88 17.29
C VAL A 217 -5.79 -5.77 17.26
N VAL A 218 -5.38 -4.58 17.64
CA VAL A 218 -6.21 -3.36 17.56
C VAL A 218 -5.50 -2.37 16.64
N VAL A 219 -6.17 -1.99 15.55
CA VAL A 219 -5.70 -1.01 14.58
C VAL A 219 -6.54 0.25 14.74
N THR A 220 -5.91 1.36 15.07
CA THR A 220 -6.57 2.65 15.24
C THR A 220 -6.36 3.52 14.02
N LEU A 221 -7.43 4.14 13.54
CA LEU A 221 -7.42 5.13 12.47
C LEU A 221 -7.37 6.53 13.09
N ARG A 222 -6.89 7.49 12.30
CA ARG A 222 -6.92 8.91 12.66
C ARG A 222 -8.31 9.49 12.46
#